data_AF-A0A9W3SP62-F1
#
_entry.id   AF-A0A9W3SP62-F1
#
_cell.length_a   1.000
_cell.length_b   1.000
_cell.length_c   1.000
_cell.angle_alpha   90.00
_cell.angle_beta   90.00
_cell.angle_gamma   90.00
#
_symmetry.space_group_name_H-M   'P 1'
#
loop_
_entity.id
_entity.type
_entity.pdbx_description
1 polymer ?
#
loop_
_entity_poly.entity_id
_entity_poly.type
_entity_poly.pdbx_seq_one_letter_code
_entity_poly.pdbx_strand_id
1 'polypeptide(L)'
;MKREWLIKLRENKGLKQFEVAKKLDISSNYYCEIENGKKNPRWNIAMRIAEFFGVSVDNFFYNPTRVSRVKEKGEVNENESITSCTTSGK
;
A
#
# COMPACT_ATOMS: atom_id res chain seq x y z
N MET A 1 -10.24 -9.03 -11.31
CA MET A 1 -10.94 -9.40 -10.06
C MET A 1 -11.20 -8.12 -9.28
N LYS A 2 -12.43 -7.87 -8.84
CA LYS A 2 -12.78 -6.64 -8.10
C LYS A 2 -12.15 -6.66 -6.70
N ARG A 3 -11.68 -5.51 -6.21
CA ARG A 3 -11.13 -5.34 -4.86
C ARG A 3 -12.25 -5.01 -3.88
N GLU A 4 -13.05 -6.02 -3.53
CA GLU A 4 -14.20 -5.86 -2.62
C GLU A 4 -13.82 -5.25 -1.27
N TRP A 5 -12.62 -5.54 -0.77
CA TRP A 5 -12.11 -4.97 0.48
C TRP A 5 -11.99 -3.44 0.40
N LEU A 6 -11.52 -2.90 -0.72
CA LEU A 6 -11.31 -1.46 -0.91
C LEU A 6 -12.65 -0.72 -1.03
N ILE A 7 -13.60 -1.36 -1.73
CA ILE A 7 -14.97 -0.84 -1.90
C ILE A 7 -15.68 -0.73 -0.56
N LYS A 8 -15.61 -1.79 0.26
CA LYS A 8 -16.21 -1.79 1.61
C LYS A 8 -15.62 -0.70 2.49
N LEU A 9 -14.30 -0.48 2.46
CA LEU A 9 -13.67 0.60 3.21
C LEU A 9 -14.17 1.98 2.79
N ARG A 10 -14.32 2.21 1.48
CA ARG A 10 -14.89 3.45 0.95
C ARG A 10 -16.33 3.65 1.40
N GLU A 11 -17.16 2.62 1.27
CA GLU A 11 -18.59 2.66 1.61
C GLU A 11 -18.84 2.82 3.09
N ASN A 12 -18.03 2.18 3.95
CA ASN A 12 -18.07 2.38 5.40
C ASN A 12 -17.75 3.82 5.82
N LYS A 13 -16.96 4.55 5.02
CA LYS A 13 -16.72 5.99 5.22
C LYS A 13 -17.79 6.89 4.59
N GLY A 14 -18.80 6.31 3.92
CA GLY A 14 -19.87 7.05 3.23
C GLY A 14 -19.38 7.85 2.01
N LEU A 15 -18.24 7.49 1.43
CA LEU A 15 -17.60 8.27 0.37
C LEU A 15 -17.94 7.73 -1.01
N LYS A 16 -18.12 8.65 -1.97
CA LYS A 16 -18.17 8.34 -3.40
C LYS A 16 -16.75 8.20 -3.96
N GLN A 17 -16.61 7.47 -5.06
CA GLN A 17 -15.31 7.23 -5.71
C GLN A 17 -14.57 8.53 -6.05
N PHE A 18 -15.29 9.54 -6.56
CA PHE A 18 -14.68 10.83 -6.92
C PHE A 18 -14.15 11.60 -5.70
N GLU A 19 -14.77 11.42 -4.52
CA GLU A 19 -14.34 12.10 -3.30
C GLU A 19 -13.02 11.53 -2.78
N VAL A 20 -12.88 10.19 -2.82
CA VAL A 20 -11.62 9.53 -2.50
C VAL A 20 -10.55 9.93 -3.52
N ALA A 21 -10.88 9.91 -4.80
CA ALA A 21 -9.97 10.31 -5.86
C ALA A 21 -9.48 11.77 -5.69
N LYS A 22 -10.36 12.69 -5.32
CA LYS A 22 -10.02 14.09 -5.03
C LYS A 22 -9.09 14.20 -3.81
N LYS A 23 -9.35 13.48 -2.73
CA LYS A 23 -8.47 13.47 -1.53
C LYS A 23 -7.09 12.88 -1.83
N LEU A 24 -7.03 11.93 -2.77
CA LEU A 24 -5.81 11.28 -3.22
C LEU A 24 -5.19 11.93 -4.45
N ASP A 25 -5.66 13.11 -4.88
CA ASP A 25 -5.15 13.82 -6.06
C ASP A 25 -4.92 12.91 -7.28
N ILE A 26 -5.95 12.14 -7.64
CA ILE A 26 -5.98 11.25 -8.79
C ILE A 26 -7.30 11.39 -9.55
N SER A 27 -7.35 10.91 -10.78
CA SER A 27 -8.60 10.89 -11.53
C SER A 27 -9.59 9.87 -10.94
N SER A 28 -10.87 10.23 -10.92
CA SER A 28 -11.96 9.34 -10.48
C SER A 28 -11.97 8.02 -11.26
N ASN A 29 -11.71 8.08 -12.57
CA ASN A 29 -11.61 6.89 -13.42
C ASN A 29 -10.47 5.97 -12.95
N TYR A 30 -9.30 6.52 -12.62
CA TYR A 30 -8.18 5.72 -12.14
C TYR A 30 -8.50 5.02 -10.82
N TYR A 31 -9.12 5.73 -9.88
CA TYR A 31 -9.57 5.12 -8.62
C TYR A 31 -10.61 4.00 -8.86
N CYS A 32 -11.56 4.22 -9.78
CA CYS A 32 -12.53 3.20 -10.19
C CYS A 32 -11.86 1.97 -10.83
N GLU A 33 -10.83 2.16 -11.67
CA GLU A 33 -10.04 1.06 -12.24
C GLU A 33 -9.27 0.26 -11.18
N ILE A 34 -8.82 0.93 -10.11
CA ILE A 34 -8.20 0.28 -8.95
C ILE A 34 -9.23 -0.55 -8.19
N GLU A 35 -10.41 -0.01 -7.85
CA GLU A 35 -11.47 -0.78 -7.18
C GLU A 35 -11.91 -1.98 -8.01
N ASN A 36 -11.97 -1.85 -9.33
CA ASN A 36 -12.34 -2.96 -10.22
C ASN A 36 -11.20 -3.97 -10.47
N GLY A 37 -10.00 -3.71 -9.94
CA GLY A 37 -8.84 -4.55 -10.20
C GLY A 37 -8.34 -4.54 -11.64
N LYS A 38 -8.77 -3.56 -12.44
CA LYS A 38 -8.29 -3.36 -13.82
C LYS A 38 -6.90 -2.76 -13.85
N LYS A 39 -6.58 -1.91 -12.86
CA LYS A 39 -5.23 -1.38 -12.66
C LYS A 39 -4.68 -1.70 -11.29
N ASN A 40 -3.37 -1.92 -11.25
CA ASN A 40 -2.63 -1.93 -10.01
C ASN A 40 -2.07 -0.51 -9.76
N PRO A 41 -2.31 0.08 -8.58
CA PRO A 41 -1.70 1.36 -8.26
C PRO A 41 -0.19 1.25 -8.22
N ARG A 42 0.52 2.32 -8.60
CA ARG A 42 1.96 2.44 -8.31
C ARG A 42 2.17 2.54 -6.80
N TRP A 43 3.38 2.20 -6.33
CA TRP A 43 3.74 2.22 -4.91
C TRP A 43 3.25 3.47 -4.16
N ASN A 44 3.57 4.66 -4.66
CA ASN A 44 3.17 5.92 -4.02
C ASN A 44 1.64 6.08 -3.89
N ILE A 45 0.87 5.62 -4.88
CA ILE A 45 -0.59 5.69 -4.87
C ILE A 45 -1.14 4.65 -3.88
N ALA A 46 -0.59 3.44 -3.91
CA ALA A 46 -0.97 2.36 -3.00
C ALA A 46 -0.76 2.78 -1.54
N MET A 47 0.39 3.41 -1.25
CA MET A 47 0.72 3.92 0.08
C MET A 47 -0.28 4.98 0.53
N ARG A 48 -0.59 5.97 -0.32
CA ARG A 48 -1.57 7.03 0.01
C ARG A 48 -2.97 6.46 0.24
N ILE A 49 -3.39 5.45 -0.54
CA ILE A 49 -4.67 4.77 -0.31
C ILE A 49 -4.64 4.01 1.02
N ALA A 50 -3.54 3.30 1.29
CA ALA A 50 -3.35 2.53 2.52
C ALA A 50 -3.40 3.43 3.76
N GLU A 51 -2.69 4.55 3.75
CA GLU A 51 -2.73 5.59 4.78
C GLU A 51 -4.13 6.19 4.94
N PHE A 52 -4.80 6.52 3.83
CA PHE A 52 -6.13 7.11 3.86
C PHE A 52 -7.18 6.20 4.51
N PHE A 53 -7.05 4.88 4.35
CA PHE A 53 -7.96 3.90 4.94
C PHE A 53 -7.44 3.24 6.22
N GLY A 54 -6.19 3.48 6.62
CA GLY A 54 -5.58 2.87 7.80
C GLY A 54 -5.35 1.37 7.66
N VAL A 55 -4.91 0.92 6.48
CA VAL A 55 -4.67 -0.51 6.18
C VAL A 55 -3.23 -0.74 5.71
N SER A 56 -2.75 -1.99 5.72
CA SER A 56 -1.44 -2.29 5.13
C SER A 56 -1.45 -2.13 3.61
N VAL A 57 -0.37 -1.55 3.07
CA VAL A 57 -0.12 -1.46 1.62
C VAL A 57 0.05 -2.84 0.96
N ASP A 58 0.40 -3.87 1.75
CA ASP A 58 0.57 -5.24 1.28
C ASP A 58 -0.71 -5.81 0.66
N ASN A 59 -1.87 -5.31 1.06
CA ASN A 59 -3.17 -5.67 0.49
C ASN A 59 -3.26 -5.45 -1.04
N PHE A 60 -2.41 -4.57 -1.59
CA PHE A 60 -2.32 -4.34 -3.04
C PHE A 60 -1.40 -5.33 -3.77
N PHE A 61 -0.44 -5.93 -3.07
CA PHE A 61 0.66 -6.70 -3.65
C PHE A 61 0.68 -8.16 -3.23
N TYR A 62 -0.12 -8.54 -2.25
CA TYR A 62 -0.24 -9.92 -1.79
C TYR A 62 -0.73 -10.82 -2.93
N ASN A 63 0.13 -11.73 -3.35
CA ASN A 63 -0.19 -12.78 -4.31
C ASN A 63 0.19 -14.13 -3.68
N PRO A 64 -0.80 -14.91 -3.18
CA PRO A 64 -0.53 -16.15 -2.46
C PRO A 64 0.17 -17.22 -3.34
N THR A 65 0.09 -17.09 -4.66
CA THR A 65 0.69 -18.03 -5.61
C THR A 65 2.14 -17.72 -5.96
N ARG A 66 2.71 -16.63 -5.46
CA ARG A 66 4.15 -16.33 -5.59
C ARG A 66 4.88 -16.75 -4.32
N VAL A 67 5.15 -18.04 -4.18
CA VAL A 67 6.20 -18.49 -3.27
C VAL A 67 7.53 -18.01 -3.86
N SER A 68 8.02 -16.88 -3.37
CA SER A 68 9.42 -16.53 -3.55
C SER A 68 10.22 -17.70 -2.98
N ARG A 69 11.13 -18.26 -3.79
CA ARG A 69 12.08 -19.29 -3.35
C ARG A 69 12.91 -18.68 -2.21
N VAL A 70 12.46 -18.85 -0.97
CA VAL A 70 13.22 -18.46 0.20
C VAL A 70 14.48 -19.32 0.19
N LYS A 71 15.65 -18.70 0.02
CA LYS A 71 16.88 -19.32 0.49
C LYS A 71 16.86 -19.18 2.00
N GLU A 72 16.70 -20.28 2.71
CA GLU A 72 16.95 -20.33 4.15
C GLU A 72 18.38 -19.81 4.43
N LYS A 73 18.46 -18.68 5.12
CA LYS A 73 19.57 -18.24 5.97
C LYS A 73 18.87 -17.45 7.08
N GLY A 74 18.73 -17.97 8.29
CA GLY A 74 19.81 -18.29 9.23
C GLY A 74 19.83 -17.14 10.26
N GLU A 75 19.38 -17.46 11.48
CA GLU A 75 19.43 -16.70 12.75
C GLU A 75 19.74 -15.19 12.71
N VAL A 76 18.79 -14.38 13.18
CA VAL A 76 19.09 -13.04 13.71
C VAL A 76 19.39 -13.21 15.20
N ASN A 77 20.67 -13.08 15.55
CA ASN A 77 21.10 -12.94 16.93
C ASN A 77 21.02 -11.45 17.32
N GLU A 78 20.42 -11.17 18.47
CA GLU A 78 20.32 -9.85 19.09
C GLU A 78 21.66 -9.41 19.68
N ASN A 79 22.36 -8.51 18.99
CA ASN A 79 23.41 -7.60 19.49
C ASN A 79 24.09 -6.98 18.27
N GLU A 80 24.07 -5.67 18.03
CA GLU A 80 24.75 -4.67 18.84
C GLU A 80 24.12 -3.28 18.62
N SER A 81 24.03 -2.52 19.71
CA SER A 81 23.79 -1.09 19.69
C SER A 81 25.08 -0.38 19.30
N ILE A 82 25.12 0.38 18.19
CA ILE A 82 26.05 1.52 18.08
C ILE A 82 25.37 2.69 17.34
N THR A 83 24.96 3.63 18.17
CA THR A 83 24.85 5.08 18.01
C THR A 83 25.76 5.68 16.93
N SER A 84 25.24 6.62 16.13
CA SER A 84 25.73 8.01 16.07
C SER A 84 25.59 8.65 14.68
N CYS A 85 24.72 9.66 14.63
CA CYS A 85 24.89 10.93 13.94
C CYS A 85 26.23 11.19 13.21
N THR A 86 26.14 11.59 11.94
CA THR A 86 26.96 12.68 11.38
C THR A 86 26.19 13.44 10.29
N THR A 87 25.82 14.67 10.60
CA THR A 87 25.60 15.75 9.63
C THR A 87 26.94 16.16 9.00
N SER A 88 26.95 16.36 7.68
CA SER A 88 27.93 17.18 6.95
C SER A 88 27.34 17.40 5.55
N GLY A 89 27.02 18.60 5.06
CA GLY A 89 27.68 19.88 5.28
C GLY A 89 28.60 20.18 4.10
N LYS A 90 28.04 20.64 2.98
CA LYS A 90 28.60 21.66 2.08
C LYS A 90 27.49 22.21 1.20
#